data_AF-A0A936BUQ8-F1
#
_entry.id   AF-A0A936BUQ8-F1
#
_cell.length_a   1.000
_cell.length_b   1.000
_cell.length_c   1.000
_cell.angle_alpha   90.00
_cell.angle_beta   90.00
_cell.angle_gamma   90.00
#
_symmetry.space_group_name_H-M   'P 1'
#
loop_
_entity.id
_entity.type
_entity.pdbx_description
1 polymer ?
#
loop_
_entity_poly.entity_id
_entity_poly.type
_entity_poly.pdbx_seq_one_letter_code
_entity_poly.pdbx_strand_id
1 'polypeptide(L)'
;MRPAIHLGASAAVFVTRTGETVQPPLDILAALFDLTPTEARVMLEISKGRNRSETAALLGIAPSTVKTHLSRVFEKTQMSKQHDLAKLVSQLMPPVLQR
;
A
#
# COMPACT_ATOMS: atom_id res chain seq x y z
N MET A 1 20.25 -16.23 0.37
CA MET A 1 20.07 -15.72 1.74
C MET A 1 19.43 -14.34 1.65
N ARG A 2 18.18 -14.18 2.10
CA ARG A 2 17.49 -12.88 2.15
C ARG A 2 17.79 -12.26 3.53
N PRO A 3 18.27 -11.01 3.64
CA PRO A 3 18.48 -10.40 4.94
C PRO A 3 17.11 -10.22 5.62
N ALA A 4 16.99 -10.75 6.84
CA ALA A 4 15.85 -10.53 7.71
C ALA A 4 15.80 -9.03 8.04
N ILE A 5 14.73 -8.36 7.61
CA ILE A 5 14.48 -6.96 7.93
C ILE A 5 14.20 -6.91 9.44
N HIS A 6 15.14 -6.37 10.22
CA HIS A 6 14.96 -6.20 11.65
C HIS A 6 13.81 -5.22 11.93
N LEU A 7 12.88 -5.59 12.81
CA LEU A 7 11.78 -4.77 13.31
C LEU A 7 12.35 -3.69 14.27
N GLY A 8 13.14 -2.77 13.73
CA GLY A 8 13.90 -1.76 14.49
C GLY A 8 14.46 -0.67 13.59
N ALA A 9 13.76 -0.29 12.52
CA ALA A 9 14.16 0.82 11.68
C ALA A 9 13.86 2.15 12.40
N SER A 10 14.88 2.98 12.64
CA SER A 10 14.70 4.29 13.29
C SER A 10 14.53 5.46 12.31
N ALA A 11 14.77 5.27 11.01
CA ALA A 11 14.51 6.27 9.97
C ALA A 11 14.49 5.65 8.56
N ALA A 12 13.73 6.26 7.65
CA ALA A 12 13.78 6.02 6.20
C ALA A 12 14.00 7.36 5.48
N VAL A 13 14.89 7.40 4.47
CA VAL A 13 15.21 8.62 3.71
C VAL A 13 14.65 8.49 2.30
N PHE A 14 13.81 9.45 1.90
CA PHE A 14 13.25 9.55 0.56
C PHE A 14 13.85 10.76 -0.15
N VAL A 15 14.48 10.53 -1.31
CA VAL A 15 15.01 11.60 -2.17
C VAL A 15 14.15 11.65 -3.43
N THR A 16 13.48 12.78 -3.66
CA THR A 16 12.66 13.01 -4.86
C THR A 16 13.00 14.38 -5.47
N ARG A 17 12.90 14.50 -6.79
CA ARG A 17 13.18 15.75 -7.51
C ARG A 17 11.97 16.68 -7.43
N THR A 18 12.19 17.93 -7.04
CA THR A 18 11.12 18.94 -6.96
C THR A 18 10.50 19.20 -8.33
N GLY A 19 9.20 18.95 -8.46
CA GLY A 19 8.42 19.18 -9.69
C GLY A 19 7.95 17.92 -10.41
N GLU A 20 8.44 16.74 -10.04
CA GLU A 20 7.81 15.48 -10.44
C GLU A 20 6.61 15.21 -9.53
N THR A 21 5.46 14.83 -10.10
CA THR A 21 4.40 14.18 -9.32
C THR A 21 4.96 12.87 -8.81
N VAL A 22 5.48 12.94 -7.61
CA VAL A 22 5.77 11.83 -6.73
C VAL A 22 4.54 10.91 -6.78
N GLN A 23 4.63 9.82 -7.57
CA GLN A 23 3.80 8.62 -7.44
C GLN A 23 4.49 7.49 -6.63
N PRO A 24 5.35 7.72 -5.61
CA PRO A 24 6.17 6.68 -5.04
C PRO A 24 5.58 6.08 -3.74
N PRO A 25 4.25 6.08 -3.43
CA PRO A 25 3.74 5.11 -2.47
C PRO A 25 3.59 3.72 -3.12
N LEU A 26 3.13 3.68 -4.37
CA LEU A 26 2.71 2.42 -5.02
C LEU A 26 3.90 1.54 -5.38
N ASP A 27 4.93 2.10 -6.01
CA ASP A 27 6.10 1.32 -6.44
C ASP A 27 6.90 0.79 -5.25
N ILE A 28 6.94 1.55 -4.15
CA ILE A 28 7.63 1.15 -2.91
C ILE A 28 6.84 0.04 -2.20
N LEU A 29 5.51 0.20 -2.04
CA LEU A 29 4.66 -0.85 -1.49
C LEU A 29 4.69 -2.12 -2.36
N ALA A 30 4.69 -1.95 -3.68
CA ALA A 30 4.80 -3.05 -4.63
C ALA A 30 6.13 -3.78 -4.49
N ALA A 31 7.26 -3.07 -4.40
CA ALA A 31 8.57 -3.68 -4.23
C ALA A 31 8.74 -4.35 -2.84
N LEU A 32 8.21 -3.75 -1.77
CA LEU A 32 8.35 -4.27 -0.40
C LEU A 32 7.56 -5.56 -0.17
N PHE A 33 6.37 -5.67 -0.77
CA PHE A 33 5.46 -6.79 -0.56
C PHE A 33 5.22 -7.64 -1.82
N ASP A 34 6.02 -7.43 -2.88
CA ASP A 34 5.88 -8.09 -4.18
C ASP A 34 4.44 -7.98 -4.75
N LEU A 35 3.83 -6.79 -4.59
CA LEU A 35 2.47 -6.53 -5.07
C LEU A 35 2.50 -6.25 -6.57
N THR A 36 1.49 -6.74 -7.27
CA THR A 36 1.19 -6.26 -8.61
C THR A 36 0.71 -4.81 -8.57
N PRO A 37 0.79 -4.06 -9.68
CA PRO A 37 0.30 -2.67 -9.72
C PRO A 37 -1.16 -2.53 -9.27
N THR A 38 -2.02 -3.50 -9.62
CA THR A 38 -3.43 -3.49 -9.23
C THR A 38 -3.62 -3.76 -7.73
N GLU A 39 -2.86 -4.70 -7.16
CA GLU A 39 -2.89 -4.98 -5.72
C GLU A 39 -2.45 -3.76 -4.90
N ALA A 40 -1.38 -3.08 -5.33
CA ALA A 40 -0.90 -1.87 -4.67
C ALA A 40 -1.96 -0.75 -4.71
N ARG A 41 -2.66 -0.57 -5.86
CA ARG A 41 -3.77 0.40 -5.98
C ARG A 41 -4.93 0.08 -5.05
N VAL A 42 -5.33 -1.19 -4.97
CA VAL A 42 -6.39 -1.63 -4.04
C VAL A 42 -5.98 -1.39 -2.60
N MET A 43 -4.75 -1.76 -2.22
CA MET A 43 -4.22 -1.55 -0.87
C MET A 43 -4.23 -0.06 -0.49
N LEU A 44 -3.79 0.82 -1.39
CA LEU A 44 -3.74 2.27 -1.14
C LEU A 44 -5.13 2.85 -0.86
N GLU A 45 -6.13 2.53 -1.68
CA GLU A 45 -7.50 3.05 -1.49
C GLU A 45 -8.15 2.51 -0.22
N ILE A 46 -7.95 1.23 0.09
CA ILE A 46 -8.43 0.61 1.32
C ILE A 46 -7.75 1.22 2.56
N SER A 47 -6.46 1.53 2.49
CA SER A 47 -5.71 2.21 3.56
C SER A 47 -6.15 3.66 3.80
N LYS A 48 -6.77 4.31 2.79
CA LYS A 48 -7.44 5.62 2.94
C LYS A 48 -8.81 5.53 3.63
N GLY A 49 -9.21 4.36 4.10
CA GLY A 49 -10.49 4.13 4.78
C GLY A 49 -11.67 3.85 3.85
N ARG A 50 -11.43 3.70 2.54
CA ARG A 50 -12.49 3.35 1.60
C ARG A 50 -12.96 1.92 1.81
N ASN A 51 -14.23 1.67 1.54
CA ASN A 51 -14.77 0.33 1.52
C ASN A 51 -14.57 -0.33 0.14
N ARG A 52 -14.91 -1.63 0.05
CA ARG A 52 -14.72 -2.43 -1.18
C ARG A 52 -15.52 -1.91 -2.37
N SER A 53 -16.74 -1.40 -2.15
CA SER A 53 -17.61 -0.87 -3.20
C SER A 53 -17.11 0.47 -3.72
N GLU A 54 -16.65 1.35 -2.83
CA GLU A 54 -16.04 2.63 -3.20
C GLU A 54 -14.73 2.41 -3.98
N THR A 55 -13.91 1.45 -3.54
CA THR A 55 -12.67 1.08 -4.22
C THR A 55 -12.95 0.49 -5.61
N ALA A 56 -13.98 -0.35 -5.72
CA ALA A 56 -14.43 -0.91 -6.99
C ALA A 56 -14.85 0.19 -7.98
N ALA A 57 -15.67 1.14 -7.51
CA ALA A 57 -16.12 2.28 -8.31
C ALA A 57 -14.95 3.17 -8.76
N LEU A 58 -14.01 3.49 -7.85
CA LEU A 58 -12.83 4.31 -8.16
C LEU A 58 -11.88 3.66 -9.16
N LEU A 59 -11.66 2.35 -9.03
CA LEU A 59 -10.73 1.62 -9.88
C LEU A 59 -11.38 1.09 -11.17
N GLY A 60 -12.69 1.27 -11.35
CA GLY A 60 -13.42 0.79 -12.52
C GLY A 60 -13.44 -0.74 -12.64
N ILE A 61 -13.46 -1.46 -11.51
CA ILE A 61 -13.44 -2.93 -11.46
C ILE A 61 -14.60 -3.47 -10.64
N ALA A 62 -14.92 -4.76 -10.79
CA ALA A 62 -15.98 -5.39 -10.01
C ALA A 62 -15.62 -5.51 -8.50
N PRO A 63 -16.60 -5.42 -7.58
CA PRO A 63 -16.36 -5.64 -6.15
C PRO A 63 -15.77 -7.03 -5.81
N SER A 64 -16.11 -8.05 -6.61
CA SER A 64 -15.51 -9.39 -6.52
C SER A 64 -14.01 -9.35 -6.82
N THR A 65 -13.60 -8.60 -7.85
CA THR A 65 -12.19 -8.38 -8.21
C THR A 65 -11.43 -7.66 -7.10
N VAL A 66 -12.04 -6.64 -6.48
CA VAL A 66 -11.47 -5.99 -5.28
C VAL A 66 -11.26 -6.99 -4.16
N LYS A 67 -12.25 -7.85 -3.87
CA LYS A 67 -12.13 -8.91 -2.85
C LYS A 67 -10.95 -9.84 -3.14
N THR A 68 -10.79 -10.28 -4.39
CA THR A 68 -9.69 -11.16 -4.79
C THR A 68 -8.33 -10.48 -4.63
N HIS A 69 -8.18 -9.25 -5.11
CA HIS A 69 -6.92 -8.50 -4.93
C HIS A 69 -6.62 -8.27 -3.44
N LEU A 70 -7.64 -7.94 -2.64
CA LEU A 70 -7.46 -7.71 -1.21
C LEU A 70 -7.03 -8.98 -0.45
N SER A 71 -7.55 -10.15 -0.82
CA SER A 71 -7.08 -11.44 -0.28
C SER A 71 -5.59 -11.66 -0.55
N ARG A 72 -5.16 -11.42 -1.78
CA ARG A 72 -3.73 -11.54 -2.15
C ARG A 72 -2.86 -10.51 -1.45
N VAL A 73 -3.37 -9.28 -1.27
CA VAL A 73 -2.67 -8.26 -0.48
C VAL A 73 -2.48 -8.74 0.96
N PHE A 74 -3.51 -9.30 1.60
CA PHE A 74 -3.39 -9.83 2.97
C PHE A 74 -2.37 -10.98 3.05
N GLU A 75 -2.39 -11.91 2.09
CA GLU A 75 -1.40 -12.98 2.01
C GLU A 75 0.03 -12.43 1.84
N LYS A 76 0.23 -11.47 0.93
CA LYS A 76 1.56 -10.91 0.63
C LYS A 76 2.10 -9.99 1.73
N THR A 77 1.23 -9.31 2.46
CA THR A 77 1.60 -8.42 3.57
C THR A 77 1.60 -9.13 4.93
N GLN A 78 1.14 -10.39 5.00
CA GLN A 78 0.92 -11.15 6.25
C GLN A 78 -0.01 -10.41 7.24
N MET A 79 -0.94 -9.62 6.70
CA MET A 79 -1.92 -8.86 7.47
C MET A 79 -3.29 -9.54 7.37
N SER A 80 -4.17 -9.28 8.33
CA SER A 80 -5.53 -9.87 8.33
C SER A 80 -6.64 -8.84 8.43
N LYS A 81 -6.32 -7.56 8.70
CA LYS A 81 -7.32 -6.51 8.91
C LYS A 81 -6.97 -5.24 8.14
N GLN A 82 -8.02 -4.54 7.70
CA GLN A 82 -7.90 -3.27 7.00
C GLN A 82 -7.17 -2.20 7.82
N HIS A 83 -7.37 -2.18 9.14
CA HIS A 83 -6.67 -1.23 10.01
C HIS A 83 -5.16 -1.46 10.06
N ASP A 84 -4.72 -2.72 9.94
CA ASP A 84 -3.30 -3.04 9.92
C ASP A 84 -2.64 -2.54 8.62
N LEU A 85 -3.35 -2.67 7.49
CA LEU A 85 -2.91 -2.09 6.21
C LEU A 85 -2.83 -0.56 6.27
N ALA A 86 -3.81 0.10 6.89
CA ALA A 86 -3.79 1.56 7.08
C ALA A 86 -2.59 2.00 7.92
N LYS A 87 -2.32 1.29 9.03
CA LYS A 87 -1.18 1.54 9.91
C LYS A 87 0.17 1.24 9.23
N LEU A 88 0.22 0.22 8.37
CA LEU A 88 1.41 -0.13 7.61
C LEU A 88 1.73 0.95 6.57
N VAL A 89 0.72 1.38 5.81
CA VAL A 89 0.88 2.46 4.83
C VAL A 89 1.28 3.75 5.53
N SER A 90 0.68 4.10 6.68
CA SER A 90 1.05 5.32 7.40
C SER A 90 2.48 5.33 7.95
N GLN A 91 3.04 4.18 8.32
CA GLN A 91 4.44 4.04 8.73
C GLN A 91 5.43 4.15 7.56
N LEU A 92 5.02 3.71 6.38
CA LEU A 92 5.84 3.74 5.17
C LEU A 92 5.71 5.07 4.40
N MET A 93 4.66 5.85 4.68
CA MET A 93 4.44 7.17 4.11
C MET A 93 5.18 8.22 4.94
N PRO A 94 6.06 9.05 4.33
CA PRO A 94 6.62 10.18 5.04
C PRO A 94 5.50 11.17 5.44
N PRO A 95 5.55 11.78 6.63
CA PRO A 95 4.48 12.62 7.17
C PRO A 95 4.14 13.85 6.30
N VAL A 96 5.03 14.23 5.37
CA VAL A 96 4.81 15.33 4.44
C VAL A 96 3.72 15.05 3.38
N LEU A 97 3.34 13.79 3.17
CA LEU A 97 2.31 13.38 2.21
C LEU A 97 0.93 13.12 2.85
N GLN A 98 0.76 13.41 4.15
CA GLN A 98 -0.48 13.17 4.88
C GLN A 98 -1.45 14.38 4.93
N ARG A 99 -1.22 15.41 4.10
CA ARG A 99 -2.04 16.64 4.08
C ARG A 99 -3.27 16.54 3.20
#